data_AF-A0A9P7MXS8-F1
#
_entry.id   AF-A0A9P7MXS8-F1
#
_cell.length_a   1.000
_cell.length_b   1.000
_cell.length_c   1.000
_cell.angle_alpha   90.00
_cell.angle_beta   90.00
_cell.angle_gamma   90.00
#
_symmetry.space_group_name_H-M   'P 1'
#
loop_
_entity.id
_entity.type
_entity.pdbx_description
1 polymer ?
#
loop_
_entity_poly.entity_id
_entity_poly.type
_entity_poly.pdbx_seq_one_letter_code
_entity_poly.pdbx_strand_id
1 'polypeptide(L)'
;MASFLRTIASSGSIGCLAGKAFRAASPSTSWMPSLFGSTLLSRPSPLGASLMQQQTRGMKVQSSVKKRCEHCKVVRRKSGKRHNGYLYIICKVNPRHKQRQG
;
A
#
# COMPACT_ATOMS: atom_id res chain seq x y z
N MET A 1 -30.63 -13.75 -47.44
CA MET A 1 -29.94 -14.85 -48.16
C MET A 1 -28.49 -14.89 -47.69
N ALA A 2 -27.93 -16.08 -47.42
CA ALA A 2 -26.54 -16.37 -47.00
C ALA A 2 -25.99 -15.53 -45.81
N SER A 3 -25.93 -15.99 -44.56
CA SER A 3 -25.29 -17.22 -44.02
C SER A 3 -23.78 -17.28 -44.17
N PHE A 4 -23.03 -16.84 -43.13
CA PHE A 4 -21.66 -17.31 -42.84
C PHE A 4 -21.35 -17.25 -41.34
N LEU A 5 -21.87 -18.23 -40.59
CA LEU A 5 -21.34 -18.54 -39.25
C LEU A 5 -19.96 -19.18 -39.41
N ARG A 6 -18.95 -18.71 -38.65
CA ARG A 6 -17.64 -19.37 -38.57
C ARG A 6 -17.54 -20.26 -37.33
N THR A 7 -17.78 -21.54 -37.58
CA THR A 7 -17.03 -22.71 -37.12
C THR A 7 -16.51 -22.74 -35.69
N ILE A 8 -17.09 -23.69 -34.94
CA ILE A 8 -16.63 -24.19 -33.65
C ILE A 8 -15.59 -25.29 -33.90
N ALA A 9 -14.47 -25.28 -33.18
CA ALA A 9 -13.54 -26.41 -33.06
C ALA A 9 -13.02 -26.42 -31.61
N SER A 10 -13.06 -27.44 -30.75
CA SER A 10 -13.28 -28.90 -30.78
C SER A 10 -12.04 -29.64 -30.25
N SER A 11 -12.29 -30.54 -29.30
CA SER A 11 -11.48 -31.72 -28.91
C SER A 11 -10.09 -31.57 -28.28
N GLY A 12 -9.89 -32.29 -27.17
CA GLY A 12 -8.61 -32.87 -26.75
C GLY A 12 -8.04 -32.34 -25.43
N SER A 13 -7.74 -33.08 -24.36
CA SER A 13 -8.21 -34.34 -23.75
C SER A 13 -7.07 -34.86 -22.85
N ILE A 14 -7.37 -35.15 -21.57
CA ILE A 14 -6.65 -36.13 -20.70
C ILE A 14 -5.20 -35.78 -20.29
N GLY A 15 -4.95 -35.83 -18.98
CA GLY A 15 -3.62 -35.61 -18.38
C GLY A 15 -3.61 -35.81 -16.86
N CYS A 16 -3.99 -37.00 -16.39
CA CYS A 16 -3.99 -37.34 -14.97
C CYS A 16 -2.64 -37.93 -14.51
N LEU A 17 -2.43 -37.91 -13.18
CA LEU A 17 -1.59 -38.79 -12.35
C LEU A 17 -0.20 -38.31 -11.86
N ALA A 18 0.04 -38.77 -10.62
CA ALA A 18 1.31 -39.02 -9.93
C ALA A 18 2.12 -37.81 -9.39
N GLY A 19 2.18 -37.72 -8.05
CA GLY A 19 2.98 -36.73 -7.31
C GLY A 19 2.79 -36.74 -5.79
N LYS A 20 2.43 -37.89 -5.18
CA LYS A 20 2.32 -38.04 -3.71
C LYS A 20 3.62 -38.60 -3.13
N ALA A 21 4.38 -37.80 -2.39
CA ALA A 21 5.43 -38.20 -1.44
C ALA A 21 6.06 -36.94 -0.80
N PHE A 22 6.45 -36.88 0.47
CA PHE A 22 6.13 -37.67 1.66
C PHE A 22 6.31 -36.77 2.90
N ARG A 23 5.89 -37.28 4.07
CA ARG A 23 6.14 -36.78 5.44
C ARG A 23 7.62 -36.37 5.66
N ALA A 24 8.05 -35.54 6.62
CA ALA A 24 7.45 -34.94 7.84
C ALA A 24 8.07 -33.51 8.03
N ALA A 25 8.05 -32.78 9.16
CA ALA A 25 7.57 -33.01 10.54
C ALA A 25 7.19 -31.66 11.24
N SER A 26 6.90 -31.73 12.54
CA SER A 26 6.77 -30.61 13.51
C SER A 26 7.72 -30.89 14.70
N PRO A 27 7.76 -30.07 15.79
CA PRO A 27 7.69 -28.62 15.95
C PRO A 27 8.96 -28.12 16.72
N SER A 28 8.86 -26.98 17.42
CA SER A 28 9.72 -26.58 18.57
C SER A 28 11.18 -26.18 18.29
N THR A 29 11.46 -24.86 18.41
CA THR A 29 12.50 -24.43 19.37
C THR A 29 12.17 -23.04 19.94
N SER A 30 11.96 -23.00 21.26
CA SER A 30 12.18 -21.89 22.20
C SER A 30 11.88 -20.44 21.77
N TRP A 31 10.83 -19.85 22.38
CA TRP A 31 10.87 -18.44 22.76
C TRP A 31 11.97 -18.21 23.80
N MET A 32 12.83 -17.22 23.59
CA MET A 32 13.61 -16.57 24.67
C MET A 32 13.80 -15.08 24.38
N PRO A 33 12.95 -14.19 24.93
CA PRO A 33 13.34 -12.82 25.19
C PRO A 33 14.18 -12.79 26.48
N SER A 34 15.49 -12.63 26.35
CA SER A 34 16.41 -12.55 27.49
C SER A 34 16.23 -11.24 28.26
N LEU A 35 15.86 -11.36 29.54
CA LEU A 35 15.86 -10.27 30.51
C LEU A 35 17.30 -9.92 30.94
N PHE A 36 18.00 -9.15 30.11
CA PHE A 36 19.24 -8.45 30.46
C PHE A 36 19.26 -7.11 29.71
N GLY A 37 19.52 -5.96 30.32
CA GLY A 37 19.70 -5.66 31.74
C GLY A 37 19.85 -4.13 31.87
N SER A 38 19.23 -3.53 32.89
CA SER A 38 19.11 -2.07 33.00
C SER A 38 20.47 -1.38 33.16
N THR A 39 20.91 -0.61 32.17
CA THR A 39 22.00 0.37 32.33
C THR A 39 21.41 1.78 32.34
N LEU A 40 21.09 2.26 33.55
CA LEU A 40 20.70 3.64 33.81
C LEU A 40 21.93 4.55 33.66
N LEU A 41 22.19 5.06 32.46
CA LEU A 41 23.06 6.22 32.27
C LEU A 41 22.23 7.46 31.96
N SER A 42 22.31 8.42 32.87
CA SER A 42 21.64 9.71 32.86
C SER A 42 22.03 10.55 31.64
N ARG A 43 21.03 10.83 30.78
CA ARG A 43 21.15 11.78 29.67
C ARG A 43 20.73 13.17 30.18
N PRO A 44 21.62 14.17 30.30
CA PRO A 44 21.20 15.52 30.68
C PRO A 44 20.31 16.13 29.59
N SER A 45 19.16 16.66 30.00
CA SER A 45 18.20 17.30 29.10
C SER A 45 18.71 18.67 28.63
N PRO A 46 18.83 18.93 27.31
CA PRO A 46 19.08 20.28 26.83
C PRO A 46 17.83 21.14 27.02
N LEU A 47 17.80 21.92 28.10
CA LEU A 47 16.93 23.08 28.26
C LEU A 47 17.40 24.20 27.31
N GLY A 48 16.99 24.13 26.04
CA GLY A 48 17.32 25.15 25.06
C GLY A 48 16.79 24.84 23.66
N ALA A 49 16.26 25.87 22.99
CA ALA A 49 15.73 25.82 21.62
C ALA A 49 14.52 24.87 21.42
N SER A 50 13.37 25.25 21.98
CA SER A 50 12.07 24.87 21.41
C SER A 50 11.88 25.59 20.06
N LEU A 51 12.61 25.15 19.05
CA LEU A 51 12.39 25.52 17.65
C LEU A 51 10.97 25.09 17.30
N MET A 52 10.07 26.06 17.09
CA MET A 52 8.72 25.82 16.60
C MET A 52 8.79 25.27 15.17
N GLN A 53 9.07 23.97 15.05
CA GLN A 53 9.18 23.29 13.78
C GLN A 53 7.78 23.15 13.20
N GLN A 54 7.39 24.18 12.45
CA GLN A 54 6.09 24.36 11.83
C GLN A 54 5.74 23.09 11.05
N GLN A 55 4.90 22.24 11.66
CA GLN A 55 4.69 20.89 11.16
C GLN A 55 4.21 20.95 9.72
N THR A 56 5.05 20.49 8.80
CA THR A 56 4.74 20.44 7.36
C THR A 56 3.74 19.30 7.16
N ARG A 57 2.46 19.61 7.44
CA ARG A 57 1.37 18.64 7.51
C ARG A 57 1.34 17.81 6.23
N GLY A 58 1.46 16.49 6.39
CA GLY A 58 1.49 15.53 5.29
C GLY A 58 0.18 15.45 4.51
N MET A 59 0.14 14.52 3.55
CA MET A 59 -1.02 14.32 2.68
C MET A 59 -2.16 13.61 3.42
N LYS A 60 -3.37 14.19 3.44
CA LYS A 60 -4.51 13.61 4.17
C LYS A 60 -5.24 12.56 3.32
N VAL A 61 -5.36 11.33 3.82
CA VAL A 61 -6.20 10.28 3.21
C VAL A 61 -7.67 10.52 3.59
N GLN A 62 -8.59 10.46 2.62
CA GLN A 62 -10.04 10.60 2.81
C GLN A 62 -10.79 9.64 1.87
N SER A 63 -12.00 9.22 2.24
CA SER A 63 -12.86 8.36 1.39
C SER A 63 -13.43 9.10 0.18
N SER A 64 -13.79 10.37 0.36
CA SER A 64 -14.17 11.29 -0.71
C SER A 64 -13.25 12.51 -0.75
N VAL A 65 -12.94 12.98 -1.95
CA VAL A 65 -11.91 13.99 -2.21
C VAL A 65 -12.50 15.09 -3.09
N LYS A 66 -12.62 16.30 -2.54
CA LYS A 66 -13.26 17.47 -3.17
C LYS A 66 -12.28 18.64 -3.28
N LYS A 67 -12.32 19.40 -4.38
CA LYS A 67 -11.53 20.63 -4.54
C LYS A 67 -11.95 21.64 -3.46
N ARG A 68 -10.96 22.26 -2.79
CA ARG A 68 -11.16 23.32 -1.78
C ARG A 68 -10.77 24.71 -2.28
N CYS A 69 -10.18 24.79 -3.47
CA CYS A 69 -9.57 25.99 -4.01
C CYS A 69 -9.49 25.91 -5.54
N GLU A 70 -9.32 27.05 -6.18
CA GLU A 70 -9.20 27.19 -7.63
C GLU A 70 -7.96 26.44 -8.17
N HIS A 71 -6.82 26.60 -7.47
CA HIS A 71 -5.55 25.97 -7.82
C HIS A 71 -5.46 24.47 -7.45
N CYS A 72 -6.54 23.88 -6.93
CA CYS A 72 -6.58 22.49 -6.47
C CYS A 72 -6.85 21.56 -7.67
N LYS A 73 -5.80 20.90 -8.17
CA LYS A 73 -5.87 19.99 -9.33
C LYS A 73 -6.13 18.55 -8.87
N VAL A 74 -7.07 17.91 -9.56
CA VAL A 74 -7.48 16.51 -9.34
C VAL A 74 -6.70 15.64 -10.33
N VAL A 75 -5.95 14.67 -9.83
CA VAL A 75 -4.98 13.88 -10.63
C VAL A 75 -5.02 12.42 -10.20
N ARG A 76 -5.13 11.48 -11.14
CA ARG A 76 -4.93 10.05 -10.87
C ARG A 76 -3.43 9.72 -10.97
N ARG A 77 -2.90 8.95 -10.02
CA ARG A 77 -1.51 8.49 -9.99
C ARG A 77 -1.43 7.03 -9.53
N LYS A 78 -0.30 6.38 -9.79
CA LYS A 78 -0.09 4.94 -9.53
C LYS A 78 -1.12 4.06 -10.25
N SER A 79 -1.43 4.35 -11.50
CA SER A 79 -2.19 3.46 -12.38
C SER A 79 -1.26 2.44 -13.03
N GLY A 80 -1.72 1.21 -13.23
CA GLY A 80 -0.97 0.14 -13.91
C GLY A 80 -1.90 -0.91 -14.49
N LYS A 81 -1.37 -1.91 -15.23
CA LYS A 81 -2.19 -2.93 -15.91
C LYS A 81 -3.18 -3.68 -15.01
N ARG A 82 -2.93 -3.74 -13.69
CA ARG A 82 -3.80 -4.43 -12.71
C ARG A 82 -4.75 -3.51 -11.92
N HIS A 83 -4.61 -2.18 -11.98
CA HIS A 83 -5.43 -1.26 -11.16
C HIS A 83 -5.47 0.19 -11.69
N ASN A 84 -6.62 0.83 -11.50
CA ASN A 84 -6.92 2.20 -11.98
C ASN A 84 -6.21 3.34 -11.21
N GLY A 85 -5.41 2.99 -10.19
CA GLY A 85 -4.66 3.93 -9.36
C GLY A 85 -5.51 4.68 -8.34
N TYR A 86 -4.88 5.65 -7.66
CA TYR A 86 -5.52 6.46 -6.63
C TYR A 86 -5.74 7.89 -7.10
N LEU A 87 -6.83 8.50 -6.62
CA LEU A 87 -7.17 9.88 -6.86
C LEU A 87 -6.46 10.80 -5.86
N TYR A 88 -5.79 11.84 -6.35
CA TYR A 88 -5.07 12.81 -5.53
C TYR A 88 -5.57 14.22 -5.79
N ILE A 89 -5.60 15.06 -4.76
CA ILE A 89 -5.59 16.52 -4.92
C ILE A 89 -4.18 17.03 -4.67
N ILE A 90 -3.66 17.77 -5.64
CA ILE A 90 -2.44 18.56 -5.52
C ILE A 90 -2.82 20.03 -5.60
N CYS A 91 -2.35 20.81 -4.63
CA CYS A 91 -2.36 22.27 -4.68
C CYS A 91 -0.92 22.76 -4.58
N LYS A 92 -0.56 23.76 -5.40
CA LYS A 92 0.76 24.42 -5.35
C LYS A 92 0.80 25.49 -4.25
N VAL A 93 -0.25 26.31 -4.17
CA VAL A 93 -0.34 27.46 -3.26
C VAL A 93 -0.48 27.04 -1.80
N ASN A 94 -1.33 26.07 -1.50
CA ASN A 94 -1.66 25.67 -0.13
C ASN A 94 -1.43 24.17 0.11
N PRO A 95 -0.36 23.77 0.84
CA PRO A 95 -0.06 22.35 1.08
C PRO A 95 -1.12 21.65 1.94
N ARG A 96 -1.89 22.40 2.75
CA ARG A 96 -3.04 21.90 3.54
C ARG A 96 -4.15 21.25 2.70
N HIS A 97 -4.17 21.45 1.38
CA HIS A 97 -5.15 20.84 0.47
C HIS A 97 -4.68 19.53 -0.16
N LYS A 98 -3.45 19.05 0.12
CA LYS A 98 -2.93 17.78 -0.39
C LYS A 98 -3.73 16.59 0.19
N GLN A 99 -4.42 15.86 -0.67
CA GLN A 99 -5.29 14.73 -0.28
C GLN A 99 -5.11 13.52 -1.20
N ARG A 100 -5.43 12.33 -0.67
CA ARG A 100 -5.53 11.05 -1.42
C ARG A 100 -6.89 10.40 -1.15
N GLN A 101 -7.47 9.79 -2.18
CA GLN A 101 -8.66 8.96 -2.08
C GLN A 101 -8.27 7.50 -1.79
N GLY A 102 -8.80 6.96 -0.69
CA GLY A 102 -8.44 5.64 -0.16
C GLY A 102 -7.10 5.61 0.56
#